data_AF-A0A2Z5EN02-F1
#
_entry.id   AF-A0A2Z5EN02-F1
#
_cell.length_a   1.000
_cell.length_b   1.000
_cell.length_c   1.000
_cell.angle_alpha   90.00
_cell.angle_beta   90.00
_cell.angle_gamma   90.00
#
_symmetry.space_group_name_H-M   'P 1'
#
loop_
_entity.id
_entity.type
_entity.pdbx_description
1 polymer ?
#
loop_
_entity_poly.entity_id
_entity_poly.type
_entity_poly.pdbx_seq_one_letter_code
_entity_poly.pdbx_strand_id
1 'polypeptide(L)'
;KILPGLKVDADSRNIEQIEAVPDPERYRARRSPDQVAKLEGLSEMEFRDYVGMMPEMDDDQLVIDDLSHHETERLLEIYKPDIFCAGIKEKYAVQKMGIPCKQLHSYDYGGPYAGFSGAINFFNDIDRMVNMKIWSYVKPPWQTPTPTSSAPRTISQRSSSSTHCSPSRKGILYAFAPHYR
;
A
#
# COMPACT_ATOMS: atom_id res chain seq x y z
N LYS A 1 6.58 -21.46 -8.63
CA LYS A 1 7.43 -21.73 -9.83
C LYS A 1 8.20 -20.46 -10.19
N ILE A 2 9.34 -20.55 -10.88
CA ILE A 2 9.97 -19.35 -11.48
C ILE A 2 9.19 -19.01 -12.75
N LEU A 3 8.96 -17.71 -13.01
CA LEU A 3 8.28 -17.26 -14.22
C LEU A 3 9.03 -17.79 -15.46
N PRO A 4 8.37 -18.47 -16.40
CA PRO A 4 9.04 -19.19 -17.49
C PRO A 4 9.82 -18.29 -18.47
N GLY A 5 9.57 -16.98 -18.45
CA GLY A 5 10.28 -15.99 -19.25
C GLY A 5 11.33 -15.16 -18.48
N LEU A 6 11.61 -15.49 -17.21
CA LEU A 6 12.55 -14.71 -16.40
C LEU A 6 13.97 -14.87 -16.94
N LYS A 7 14.55 -13.76 -17.40
CA LYS A 7 15.94 -13.69 -17.87
C LYS A 7 16.81 -13.15 -16.73
N VAL A 8 17.94 -13.81 -16.49
CA VAL A 8 18.95 -13.28 -15.56
C VAL A 8 19.59 -12.06 -16.21
N ASP A 9 19.51 -10.91 -15.54
CA ASP A 9 20.12 -9.65 -15.98
C ASP A 9 21.66 -9.70 -15.83
N ALA A 10 22.36 -8.58 -16.09
CA ALA A 10 23.81 -8.54 -15.97
C ALA A 10 24.27 -8.43 -14.51
N ASP A 11 23.52 -7.69 -13.68
CA ASP A 11 23.89 -7.37 -12.31
C ASP A 11 23.67 -8.55 -11.36
N SER A 12 22.76 -9.46 -11.69
CA SER A 12 22.45 -10.67 -10.91
C SER A 12 23.23 -11.91 -11.34
N ARG A 13 24.10 -11.85 -12.37
CA ARG A 13 24.82 -13.04 -12.87
C ARG A 13 25.78 -13.65 -11.86
N ASN A 14 26.28 -12.82 -10.96
CA ASN A 14 27.24 -13.23 -9.94
C ASN A 14 26.56 -13.80 -8.69
N ILE A 15 25.23 -13.90 -8.67
CA ILE A 15 24.50 -14.54 -7.58
C ILE A 15 24.63 -16.06 -7.74
N GLU A 16 25.20 -16.70 -6.72
CA GLU A 16 25.41 -18.15 -6.71
C GLU A 16 24.08 -18.90 -6.74
N GLN A 17 23.99 -19.89 -7.64
CA GLN A 17 22.86 -20.81 -7.71
C GLN A 17 23.24 -22.11 -7.01
N ILE A 18 22.54 -22.43 -5.94
CA ILE A 18 22.78 -23.64 -5.14
C ILE A 18 21.73 -24.68 -5.52
N GLU A 19 22.20 -25.84 -5.96
CA GLU A 19 21.35 -27.00 -6.21
C GLU A 19 21.26 -27.87 -4.95
N ALA A 20 20.04 -28.11 -4.48
CA ALA A 20 19.78 -29.00 -3.36
C ALA A 20 19.23 -30.34 -3.86
N VAL A 21 19.88 -31.44 -3.47
CA VAL A 21 19.41 -32.81 -3.76
C VAL A 21 18.82 -33.46 -2.51
N PRO A 22 17.85 -34.38 -2.64
CA PRO A 22 17.34 -35.15 -1.52
C PRO A 22 18.45 -35.91 -0.78
N ASP A 23 18.53 -35.74 0.53
CA ASP A 23 19.50 -36.43 1.40
C ASP A 23 19.19 -37.93 1.50
N PRO A 24 20.15 -38.85 1.22
CA PRO A 24 19.89 -40.30 1.25
C PRO A 24 19.46 -40.86 2.61
N GLU A 25 19.91 -40.27 3.72
CA GLU A 25 19.64 -40.76 5.08
C GLU A 25 18.48 -40.02 5.74
N ARG A 26 18.33 -38.73 5.42
CA ARG A 26 17.40 -37.81 6.12
C ARG A 26 16.17 -37.48 5.31
N TYR A 27 16.17 -37.68 3.99
CA TYR A 27 15.00 -37.34 3.17
C TYR A 27 13.85 -38.28 3.50
N ARG A 28 12.73 -37.68 3.94
CA ARG A 28 11.48 -38.38 4.15
C ARG A 28 10.35 -37.58 3.54
N ALA A 29 9.69 -38.13 2.52
CA ALA A 29 8.52 -37.51 1.93
C ALA A 29 7.40 -37.38 2.97
N ARG A 30 6.97 -36.14 3.26
CA ARG A 30 5.91 -35.87 4.25
C ARG A 30 4.52 -36.27 3.76
N ARG A 31 4.30 -36.31 2.44
CA ARG A 31 3.03 -36.63 1.78
C ARG A 31 3.27 -37.64 0.66
N SER A 32 2.31 -38.53 0.40
CA SER A 32 2.36 -39.44 -0.74
C SER A 32 2.08 -38.70 -2.06
N PRO A 33 2.50 -39.25 -3.22
CA PRO A 33 2.22 -38.65 -4.53
C PRO A 33 0.72 -38.39 -4.76
N ASP A 34 -0.15 -39.32 -4.37
CA ASP A 34 -1.60 -39.17 -4.51
C ASP A 34 -2.15 -38.01 -3.65
N GLN A 35 -1.61 -37.82 -2.45
CA GLN A 35 -1.98 -36.68 -1.59
C GLN A 35 -1.53 -35.36 -2.20
N VAL A 36 -0.36 -35.32 -2.84
CA VAL A 36 0.13 -34.14 -3.55
C VAL A 36 -0.76 -33.82 -4.75
N ALA A 37 -1.08 -34.81 -5.58
CA ALA A 37 -1.97 -34.63 -6.73
C ALA A 37 -3.36 -34.14 -6.30
N LYS A 38 -3.90 -34.66 -5.19
CA LYS A 38 -5.16 -34.17 -4.62
C LYS A 38 -5.10 -32.71 -4.23
N LEU A 39 -3.99 -32.25 -3.64
CA LEU A 39 -3.81 -30.85 -3.23
C LEU A 39 -3.60 -29.92 -4.42
N GLU A 40 -2.87 -30.37 -5.44
CA GLU A 40 -2.69 -29.64 -6.69
C GLU A 40 -4.02 -29.48 -7.46
N GLY A 41 -4.97 -30.41 -7.27
CA GLY A 41 -6.30 -30.34 -7.87
C GLY A 41 -7.33 -29.52 -7.09
N LEU A 42 -6.99 -28.95 -5.92
CA LEU A 42 -7.92 -28.10 -5.16
C LEU A 42 -7.97 -26.71 -5.80
N SER A 43 -9.17 -26.27 -6.19
CA SER A 43 -9.38 -24.92 -6.74
C SER A 43 -9.38 -23.82 -5.68
N GLU A 44 -9.58 -24.16 -4.41
CA GLU A 44 -9.73 -23.18 -3.31
C GLU A 44 -8.40 -22.81 -2.64
N MET A 45 -7.29 -23.48 -2.97
CA MET A 45 -6.01 -23.26 -2.33
C MET A 45 -4.86 -23.43 -3.31
N GLU A 46 -3.95 -22.46 -3.31
CA GLU A 46 -2.69 -22.55 -4.02
C GLU A 46 -1.71 -23.47 -3.27
N PHE A 47 -1.44 -24.64 -3.84
CA PHE A 47 -0.41 -25.55 -3.31
C PHE A 47 0.90 -25.36 -4.06
N ARG A 48 1.93 -24.86 -3.35
CA ARG A 48 3.28 -24.56 -3.90
C ARG A 48 3.26 -23.53 -5.03
N ASP A 49 2.25 -22.67 -5.05
CA ASP A 49 2.14 -21.58 -6.00
C ASP A 49 2.15 -20.22 -5.32
N TYR A 50 2.37 -19.19 -6.13
CA TYR A 50 2.28 -17.79 -5.75
C TYR A 50 1.93 -16.98 -7.00
N VAL A 51 0.69 -16.52 -7.09
CA VAL A 51 0.17 -15.76 -8.26
C VAL A 51 0.75 -14.34 -8.38
N GLY A 52 1.33 -13.81 -7.30
CA GLY A 52 1.86 -12.44 -7.26
C GLY A 52 0.78 -11.40 -6.95
N MET A 53 1.20 -10.14 -6.92
CA MET A 53 0.36 -9.02 -6.47
C MET A 53 -0.66 -8.57 -7.52
N MET A 54 -0.29 -8.54 -8.81
CA MET A 54 -1.12 -7.95 -9.87
C MET A 54 -2.52 -8.56 -10.00
N PRO A 55 -2.72 -9.90 -9.89
CA PRO A 55 -4.05 -10.49 -9.97
C PRO A 55 -4.98 -10.14 -8.79
N GLU A 56 -4.43 -9.68 -7.66
CA GLU A 56 -5.19 -9.26 -6.48
C GLU A 56 -5.53 -7.76 -6.51
N MET A 57 -4.98 -7.01 -7.47
CA MET A 57 -5.24 -5.57 -7.62
C MET A 57 -6.45 -5.34 -8.53
N ASP A 58 -7.25 -4.33 -8.21
CA ASP A 58 -8.34 -3.88 -9.08
C ASP A 58 -7.80 -3.36 -10.42
N ASP A 59 -8.66 -3.37 -11.44
CA ASP A 59 -8.37 -2.73 -12.72
C ASP A 59 -8.08 -1.22 -12.55
N ASP A 60 -7.32 -0.65 -13.48
CA ASP A 60 -6.89 0.75 -13.48
C ASP A 60 -6.01 1.19 -12.28
N GLN A 61 -5.42 0.25 -11.54
CA GLN A 61 -4.40 0.54 -10.53
C GLN A 61 -3.01 0.62 -11.14
N LEU A 62 -2.11 1.33 -10.45
CA LEU A 62 -0.74 1.55 -10.90
C LEU A 62 0.23 0.67 -10.12
N VAL A 63 1.07 -0.07 -10.85
CA VAL A 63 2.19 -0.84 -10.30
C VAL A 63 3.48 -0.26 -10.87
N ILE A 64 4.36 0.21 -9.99
CA ILE A 64 5.66 0.79 -10.36
C ILE A 64 6.73 0.04 -9.59
N ASP A 65 7.67 -0.54 -10.32
CA ASP A 65 8.86 -1.16 -9.77
C ASP A 65 9.94 -0.10 -9.56
N ASP A 66 10.74 -0.26 -8.49
CA ASP A 66 11.79 0.67 -8.07
C ASP A 66 11.40 2.16 -8.14
N LEU A 67 10.30 2.51 -7.45
CA LEU A 67 9.75 3.86 -7.49
C LEU A 67 10.77 4.92 -7.03
N SER A 68 11.13 5.82 -7.94
CA SER A 68 12.07 6.90 -7.64
C SER A 68 11.42 8.04 -6.83
N HIS A 69 12.24 8.88 -6.22
CA HIS A 69 11.75 10.04 -5.47
C HIS A 69 11.00 11.03 -6.38
N HIS A 70 11.51 11.29 -7.59
CA HIS A 70 10.87 12.18 -8.55
C HIS A 70 9.48 11.68 -8.96
N GLU A 71 9.36 10.39 -9.26
CA GLU A 71 8.07 9.78 -9.59
C GLU A 71 7.13 9.84 -8.40
N THR A 72 7.62 9.55 -7.19
CA THR A 72 6.83 9.65 -5.96
C THR A 72 6.23 11.05 -5.79
N GLU A 73 7.02 12.11 -5.88
CA GLU A 73 6.54 13.49 -5.78
C GLU A 73 5.48 13.78 -6.86
N ARG A 74 5.75 13.39 -8.10
CA ARG A 74 4.83 13.64 -9.21
C ARG A 74 3.50 12.89 -9.04
N LEU A 75 3.54 11.64 -8.57
CA LEU A 75 2.34 10.84 -8.31
C LEU A 75 1.52 11.42 -7.16
N LEU A 76 2.17 11.92 -6.11
CA LEU A 76 1.48 12.52 -4.97
C LEU A 76 0.77 13.83 -5.37
N GLU A 77 1.35 14.62 -6.26
CA GLU A 77 0.70 15.80 -6.83
C GLU A 77 -0.52 15.48 -7.70
N ILE A 78 -0.41 14.43 -8.53
CA ILE A 78 -1.46 14.03 -9.48
C ILE A 78 -2.62 13.35 -8.76
N TYR A 79 -2.33 12.33 -7.95
CA TYR A 79 -3.34 11.44 -7.37
C TYR A 79 -3.84 11.91 -6.00
N LYS A 80 -3.02 12.64 -5.23
CA LYS A 80 -3.37 13.17 -3.90
C LYS A 80 -4.07 12.13 -3.00
N PRO A 81 -3.40 11.00 -2.70
CA PRO A 81 -4.01 9.94 -1.89
C PRO A 81 -4.31 10.42 -0.47
N ASP A 82 -5.34 9.82 0.15
CA ASP A 82 -5.70 10.11 1.55
C ASP A 82 -4.65 9.60 2.54
N ILE A 83 -3.91 8.56 2.15
CA ILE A 83 -2.80 8.00 2.90
C ILE A 83 -1.81 7.34 1.95
N PHE A 84 -0.54 7.45 2.29
CA PHE A 84 0.56 6.79 1.59
C PHE A 84 1.27 5.82 2.53
N CYS A 85 1.64 4.64 2.03
CA CYS A 85 2.30 3.62 2.82
C CYS A 85 3.68 3.33 2.24
N ALA A 86 4.75 3.58 3.02
CA ALA A 86 6.13 3.45 2.56
C ALA A 86 7.10 3.22 3.75
N GLY A 87 8.38 3.62 3.61
CA GLY A 87 9.40 3.53 4.64
C GLY A 87 9.77 4.86 5.31
N ILE A 88 10.84 4.83 6.11
CA ILE A 88 11.31 6.00 6.86
C ILE A 88 11.87 7.10 5.96
N LYS A 89 12.44 6.71 4.80
CA LYS A 89 13.08 7.66 3.86
C LYS A 89 12.02 8.54 3.21
N GLU A 90 10.88 7.97 2.86
CA GLU A 90 9.79 8.65 2.15
C GLU A 90 8.88 9.42 3.12
N LYS A 91 8.72 8.91 4.36
CA LYS A 91 7.76 9.41 5.36
C LYS A 91 7.69 10.93 5.46
N TYR A 92 8.81 11.58 5.73
CA TYR A 92 8.80 13.01 6.03
C TYR A 92 8.63 13.87 4.77
N ALA A 93 9.12 13.41 3.61
CA ALA A 93 8.89 14.09 2.34
C ALA A 93 7.39 14.11 2.01
N VAL A 94 6.73 12.96 2.14
CA VAL A 94 5.28 12.81 1.93
C VAL A 94 4.47 13.66 2.91
N GLN A 95 4.83 13.63 4.19
CA GLN A 95 4.13 14.43 5.21
C GLN A 95 4.30 15.94 5.01
N LYS A 96 5.42 16.40 4.43
CA LYS A 96 5.61 17.81 4.08
C LYS A 96 4.72 18.26 2.92
N MET A 97 4.25 17.35 2.09
CA MET A 97 3.22 17.61 1.09
C MET A 97 1.80 17.59 1.67
N GLY A 98 1.64 17.40 2.99
CA GLY A 98 0.35 17.41 3.67
C GLY A 98 -0.40 16.08 3.59
N ILE A 99 0.28 15.00 3.19
CA ILE A 99 -0.32 13.66 3.06
C ILE A 99 0.16 12.79 4.24
N PRO A 100 -0.74 12.10 4.96
CA PRO A 100 -0.36 11.14 5.98
C PRO A 100 0.46 9.99 5.37
N CYS A 101 1.58 9.63 6.02
CA CYS A 101 2.42 8.52 5.57
C CYS A 101 2.66 7.49 6.69
N LYS A 102 2.17 6.26 6.50
CA LYS A 102 2.35 5.12 7.42
C LYS A 102 3.58 4.30 7.05
N GLN A 103 4.41 3.98 8.05
CA GLN A 103 5.55 3.08 7.83
C GLN A 103 5.11 1.62 7.91
N LEU A 104 5.23 0.86 6.82
CA LEU A 104 4.90 -0.58 6.81
C LEU A 104 6.08 -1.48 7.18
N HIS A 105 7.32 -0.98 7.16
CA HIS A 105 8.49 -1.76 7.57
C HIS A 105 8.72 -1.76 9.09
N SER A 106 8.50 -0.63 9.75
CA SER A 106 8.76 -0.43 11.18
C SER A 106 7.47 -0.29 12.01
N TYR A 107 6.30 -0.31 11.36
CA TYR A 107 4.98 -0.03 11.95
C TYR A 107 4.89 1.32 12.68
N ASP A 108 5.75 2.28 12.35
CA ASP A 108 5.96 3.52 13.13
C ASP A 108 6.23 3.24 14.62
N TYR A 109 7.02 2.20 14.90
CA TYR A 109 7.32 1.73 16.26
C TYR A 109 6.09 1.20 17.02
N GLY A 110 5.01 0.87 16.30
CA GLY A 110 3.79 0.23 16.83
C GLY A 110 3.72 -1.27 16.51
N GLY A 111 2.49 -1.75 16.30
CA GLY A 111 2.19 -3.15 16.00
C GLY A 111 1.87 -4.01 17.23
N PRO A 112 1.74 -5.35 17.06
CA PRO A 112 1.85 -6.10 15.80
C PRO A 112 0.69 -5.80 14.84
N TYR A 113 0.88 -6.03 13.53
CA TYR A 113 -0.18 -5.95 12.51
C TYR A 113 -0.63 -7.29 11.94
N ALA A 114 0.17 -8.34 12.12
CA ALA A 114 -0.22 -9.69 11.70
C ALA A 114 -1.22 -10.33 12.67
N GLY A 115 -2.10 -11.18 12.14
CA GLY A 115 -3.12 -11.89 12.90
C GLY A 115 -4.32 -11.03 13.30
N PHE A 116 -5.29 -11.64 13.99
CA PHE A 116 -6.57 -11.00 14.31
C PHE A 116 -6.41 -9.72 15.16
N SER A 117 -5.67 -9.80 16.27
CA SER A 117 -5.40 -8.63 17.11
C SER A 117 -4.56 -7.58 16.38
N GLY A 118 -3.69 -8.01 15.47
CA GLY A 118 -2.85 -7.10 14.69
C GLY A 118 -3.65 -6.28 13.68
N ALA A 119 -4.66 -6.89 13.05
CA ALA A 119 -5.57 -6.17 12.17
C ALA A 119 -6.27 -5.02 12.91
N ILE A 120 -6.72 -5.24 14.16
CA ILE A 120 -7.34 -4.19 14.98
C ILE A 120 -6.36 -3.02 15.21
N ASN A 121 -5.10 -3.32 15.54
CA ASN A 121 -4.08 -2.29 15.73
C ASN A 121 -3.82 -1.50 14.44
N PHE A 122 -3.71 -2.20 13.31
CA PHE A 122 -3.51 -1.55 12.01
C PHE A 122 -4.65 -0.59 11.69
N PHE A 123 -5.90 -1.02 11.80
CA PHE A 123 -7.04 -0.15 11.53
C PHE A 123 -7.12 1.05 12.46
N ASN A 124 -6.80 0.89 13.76
CA ASN A 124 -6.75 2.00 14.70
C ASN A 124 -5.69 3.05 14.32
N ASP A 125 -4.54 2.61 13.82
CA ASP A 125 -3.48 3.52 13.39
C ASP A 125 -3.86 4.25 12.09
N ILE A 126 -4.43 3.53 11.11
CA ILE A 126 -4.88 4.13 9.85
C ILE A 126 -6.00 5.15 10.10
N ASP A 127 -7.00 4.80 10.93
CA ASP A 127 -8.09 5.70 11.30
C ASP A 127 -7.58 7.02 11.90
N ARG A 128 -6.65 6.93 12.86
CA ARG A 128 -6.04 8.12 13.47
C ARG A 128 -5.33 8.97 12.45
N MET A 129 -4.59 8.38 11.52
CA MET A 129 -3.79 9.13 10.54
C MET A 129 -4.64 9.90 9.53
N VAL A 130 -5.71 9.27 9.04
CA VAL A 130 -6.61 9.88 8.05
C VAL A 130 -7.54 10.91 8.70
N ASN A 131 -7.98 10.68 9.94
CA ASN A 131 -8.92 11.57 10.64
C ASN A 131 -8.25 12.64 11.53
N MET A 132 -6.92 12.72 11.54
CA MET A 132 -6.18 13.70 12.33
C MET A 132 -6.40 15.13 11.83
N LYS A 133 -6.86 16.03 12.72
CA LYS A 133 -7.08 17.45 12.39
C LYS A 133 -5.81 18.23 12.06
N ILE A 134 -4.62 17.70 12.38
CA ILE A 134 -3.35 18.41 12.19
C ILE A 134 -3.13 18.83 10.72
N TRP A 135 -3.60 18.02 9.78
CA TRP A 135 -3.52 18.30 8.34
C TRP A 135 -4.32 19.54 7.94
N SER A 136 -5.42 19.85 8.64
CA SER A 136 -6.22 21.06 8.41
C SER A 136 -5.55 22.34 8.91
N TYR A 137 -4.52 22.23 9.75
CA TYR A 137 -3.78 23.36 10.31
C TYR A 137 -2.47 23.67 9.58
N VAL A 138 -2.15 22.95 8.50
CA VAL A 138 -0.93 23.21 7.69
C VAL A 138 -0.96 24.61 7.07
N LYS A 139 -2.13 25.04 6.59
CA LYS A 139 -2.30 26.37 6.01
C LYS A 139 -2.54 27.40 7.13
N PRO A 140 -1.68 28.42 7.28
CA PRO A 140 -1.89 29.43 8.30
C PRO A 140 -3.06 30.35 7.97
N PRO A 141 -3.75 30.91 8.99
CA PRO A 141 -4.99 31.66 8.79
C PRO A 141 -4.82 32.91 7.91
N TRP A 142 -3.64 33.55 7.92
CA TRP A 142 -3.35 34.75 7.11
C TRP A 142 -3.14 34.48 5.61
N GLN A 143 -2.97 33.22 5.21
CA GLN A 143 -2.92 32.82 3.78
C GLN A 143 -4.30 32.38 3.26
N THR A 144 -5.29 32.29 4.15
CA THR A 144 -6.69 32.08 3.76
C THR A 144 -7.22 33.41 3.25
N PRO A 145 -7.82 33.49 2.06
CA PRO A 145 -8.50 34.70 1.64
C PRO A 145 -9.48 35.07 2.75
N THR A 146 -9.36 36.27 3.31
CA THR A 146 -10.34 36.79 4.25
C THR A 146 -11.69 36.62 3.58
N PRO A 147 -12.69 35.96 4.19
CA PRO A 147 -14.02 35.91 3.60
C PRO A 147 -14.44 37.36 3.39
N THR A 148 -14.44 37.81 2.14
CA THR A 148 -14.85 39.17 1.79
C THR A 148 -16.28 39.27 2.27
N SER A 149 -16.50 40.04 3.34
CA SER A 149 -17.81 40.40 3.84
C SER A 149 -18.53 41.17 2.73
N SER A 150 -19.13 40.46 1.80
CA SER A 150 -19.95 41.02 0.74
C SER A 150 -21.33 40.39 0.80
N ALA A 151 -22.28 41.28 1.05
CA ALA A 151 -23.73 41.16 1.06
C ALA A 151 -24.41 40.51 2.28
N PRO A 152 -25.48 41.16 2.80
CA PRO A 152 -26.29 40.60 3.88
C PRO A 152 -26.97 39.30 3.41
N ARG A 153 -27.00 38.31 4.30
CA ARG A 153 -27.72 37.05 4.09
C ARG A 153 -29.22 37.35 3.99
N THR A 154 -29.74 37.37 2.76
CA THR A 154 -31.18 37.19 2.55
C THR A 154 -31.53 35.79 3.03
N ILE A 155 -32.50 35.69 3.93
CA ILE A 155 -33.04 34.42 4.43
C ILE A 155 -33.71 33.71 3.26
N SER A 156 -32.97 32.84 2.57
CA SER A 156 -33.55 31.84 1.68
C SER A 156 -34.00 30.67 2.55
N GLN A 157 -35.29 30.36 2.50
CA GLN A 157 -35.88 29.26 3.23
C GLN A 157 -35.16 27.93 2.95
N ARG A 158 -35.09 27.12 4.00
CA ARG A 158 -34.46 25.80 4.06
C ARG A 158 -35.29 24.83 3.21
N SER A 159 -34.89 24.55 1.97
CA SER A 159 -35.37 23.36 1.26
C SER A 159 -34.43 22.19 1.55
N SER A 160 -35.03 21.08 1.96
CA SER A 160 -34.45 19.80 2.37
C SER A 160 -33.23 19.33 1.58
N SER A 161 -32.20 18.92 2.33
CA SER A 161 -30.99 18.25 1.88
C SER A 161 -31.29 16.94 1.15
N SER A 162 -30.90 16.86 -0.12
CA SER A 162 -30.55 15.58 -0.74
C SER A 162 -29.02 15.48 -0.77
N THR A 163 -28.48 14.46 -0.13
CA THR A 163 -27.04 14.22 -0.01
C THR A 163 -26.56 13.62 -1.32
N HIS A 164 -26.12 14.46 -2.26
CA HIS A 164 -25.44 13.99 -3.45
C HIS A 164 -23.95 13.85 -3.13
N CYS A 165 -23.51 12.62 -2.85
CA CYS A 165 -22.10 12.28 -2.69
C CYS A 165 -21.46 12.20 -4.09
N SER A 166 -20.59 13.15 -4.42
CA SER A 166 -19.78 13.10 -5.63
C SER A 166 -18.70 12.01 -5.51
N PRO A 167 -18.51 11.13 -6.51
CA PRO A 167 -17.49 10.10 -6.49
C PRO A 167 -16.15 10.68 -6.91
N SER A 168 -15.46 11.42 -6.05
CA SER A 168 -14.02 11.60 -6.23
C SER A 168 -13.34 10.31 -5.79
N ARG A 169 -12.71 9.61 -6.74
CA ARG A 169 -12.00 8.33 -6.53
C ARG A 169 -11.15 8.39 -5.26
N LYS A 170 -11.59 7.64 -4.25
CA LYS A 170 -10.93 7.44 -2.96
C LYS A 170 -9.98 6.26 -3.13
N GLY A 171 -8.72 6.40 -2.75
CA GLY A 171 -7.74 5.34 -2.94
C GLY A 171 -6.57 5.43 -1.99
N ILE A 172 -6.08 4.27 -1.56
CA ILE A 172 -4.83 4.12 -0.83
C ILE A 172 -3.74 3.85 -1.86
N LEU A 173 -2.67 4.65 -1.85
CA LEU A 173 -1.51 4.39 -2.70
C LEU A 173 -0.42 3.72 -1.85
N TYR A 174 -0.07 2.49 -2.22
CA TYR A 174 1.03 1.75 -1.61
C TYR A 174 2.29 1.96 -2.47
N ALA A 175 3.40 2.31 -1.85
CA ALA A 175 4.69 2.36 -2.52
C ALA A 175 5.70 1.51 -1.75
N PHE A 176 6.33 0.58 -2.46
CA PHE A 176 7.37 -0.27 -1.91
C PHE A 176 8.72 0.21 -2.46
N ALA A 177 9.59 0.72 -1.59
CA ALA A 177 10.94 1.09 -1.95
C ALA A 177 11.90 0.00 -1.44
N PRO A 178 12.69 -0.68 -2.28
CA PRO A 178 13.70 -1.61 -1.81
C PRO A 178 14.79 -0.87 -1.00
N HIS A 179 15.34 -1.58 -0.02
CA HIS A 179 16.47 -1.10 0.77
C HIS A 179 17.73 -1.04 -0.09
N TYR A 180 18.10 0.15 -0.55
CA TYR A 180 19.47 0.42 -1.00
C TYR A 180 20.42 0.33 0.20
N ARG A 181 21.40 -0.58 0.11
CA ARG A 181 22.59 -0.65 0.97
C ARG A 181 23.71 0.19 0.36
#